data_AF-U2A3Y2-F1
#
_entry.id   AF-U2A3Y2-F1
#
_cell.length_a   1.000
_cell.length_b   1.000
_cell.length_c   1.000
_cell.angle_alpha   90.00
_cell.angle_beta   90.00
_cell.angle_gamma   90.00
#
_symmetry.space_group_name_H-M   'P 1'
#
loop_
_entity.id
_entity.type
_entity.pdbx_description
1 polymer ?
#
loop_
_entity_poly.entity_id
_entity_poly.type
_entity_poly.pdbx_seq_one_letter_code
_entity_poly.pdbx_strand_id
1 'polypeptide(L)'
;MVEFAIALPLLLLLLLAIAEFGRMLYHYNNLLQANRDAVRYLAGKSWNTTLGQVVIDSGLSATTKNLAVYGVPVAQPGNEVVPGLSTADVTVGTVGTQHVQVSINYVFRPVIGTGLPALIGDAIPLNFPLVATSVMRGL
;
A
#
# COMPACT_ATOMS: atom_id res chain seq x y z
N MET A 1 32.56 12.42 29.10
CA MET A 1 31.49 13.37 28.68
C MET A 1 31.53 13.63 27.17
N VAL A 2 32.71 13.69 26.55
CA VAL A 2 32.89 13.79 25.10
C VAL A 2 32.42 12.52 24.37
N GLU A 3 32.58 11.36 24.98
CA GLU A 3 32.22 10.05 24.41
C GLU A 3 30.72 9.94 24.14
N PHE A 4 29.89 10.42 25.09
CA PHE A 4 28.44 10.45 24.92
C PHE A 4 28.02 11.45 23.84
N ALA A 5 28.67 12.62 23.78
CA ALA A 5 28.39 13.62 22.75
C ALA A 5 28.69 13.11 21.33
N ILE A 6 29.69 12.25 21.17
CA ILE A 6 30.04 11.63 19.88
C ILE A 6 29.13 10.44 19.55
N ALA A 7 28.75 9.63 20.56
CA ALA A 7 27.89 8.46 20.35
C ALA A 7 26.42 8.83 20.12
N LEU A 8 25.95 9.93 20.70
CA LEU A 8 24.53 10.32 20.68
C LEU A 8 23.95 10.51 19.25
N PRO A 9 24.61 11.21 18.31
CA PRO A 9 24.11 11.34 16.94
C PRO A 9 23.91 10.00 16.24
N LEU A 10 24.84 9.05 16.46
CA LEU A 10 24.75 7.70 15.89
C LEU A 10 23.59 6.90 16.49
N LEU A 11 23.42 6.98 17.82
CA LEU A 11 22.31 6.34 18.52
C LEU A 11 20.95 6.89 18.09
N LEU A 12 20.84 8.22 17.92
CA LEU A 12 19.60 8.84 17.43
C LEU A 12 19.28 8.43 16.00
N LEU A 13 20.27 8.37 15.11
CA LEU A 13 20.09 7.89 13.75
C LEU A 13 19.57 6.44 13.74
N LEU A 14 20.18 5.58 14.55
CA LEU A 14 19.77 4.17 14.67
C LEU A 14 18.36 4.04 15.24
N LEU A 15 18.03 4.79 16.30
CA LEU A 15 16.68 4.82 16.87
C LEU A 15 15.64 5.23 15.82
N LEU A 16 15.95 6.28 15.04
CA LEU A 16 15.05 6.76 14.01
C LEU A 16 14.88 5.78 12.85
N ALA A 17 15.96 5.12 12.44
CA ALA A 17 15.91 4.09 11.41
C ALA A 17 15.00 2.92 11.84
N ILE A 18 15.13 2.47 13.10
CA ILE A 18 14.26 1.41 13.66
C ILE A 18 12.80 1.89 13.72
N ALA A 19 12.55 3.12 14.17
CA ALA A 19 11.21 3.68 14.24
C ALA A 19 10.54 3.80 12.86
N GLU A 20 11.25 4.30 11.85
CA GLU A 20 10.74 4.39 10.47
C GLU A 20 10.51 3.00 9.87
N PHE A 21 11.40 2.05 10.11
CA PHE A 21 11.22 0.68 9.65
C PHE A 21 9.98 0.03 10.28
N GLY A 22 9.76 0.24 11.59
CA GLY A 22 8.55 -0.23 12.28
C GLY A 22 7.27 0.38 11.68
N ARG A 23 7.29 1.69 11.39
CA ARG A 23 6.17 2.38 10.75
C ARG A 23 5.92 1.89 9.32
N MET A 24 6.99 1.61 8.56
CA MET A 24 6.89 1.03 7.22
C MET A 24 6.22 -0.35 7.26
N LEU A 25 6.62 -1.21 8.20
CA LEU A 25 6.01 -2.53 8.37
C LEU A 25 4.53 -2.44 8.79
N TYR A 26 4.20 -1.49 9.67
CA TYR A 26 2.81 -1.20 10.05
C TYR A 26 1.97 -0.81 8.82
N HIS A 27 2.45 0.12 8.00
CA HIS A 27 1.77 0.52 6.75
C HIS A 27 1.62 -0.65 5.79
N TYR A 28 2.67 -1.45 5.61
CA TYR A 28 2.61 -2.63 4.73
C TYR A 28 1.54 -3.64 5.16
N ASN A 29 1.40 -3.90 6.46
CA ASN A 29 0.37 -4.78 7.00
C ASN A 29 -1.05 -4.22 6.77
N ASN A 30 -1.25 -2.92 6.99
CA ASN A 30 -2.54 -2.27 6.70
C ASN A 30 -2.89 -2.37 5.20
N LEU A 31 -1.92 -2.15 4.32
CA LEU A 31 -2.10 -2.30 2.87
C LEU A 31 -2.44 -3.74 2.47
N LEU A 32 -1.78 -4.73 3.07
CA LEU A 32 -2.08 -6.15 2.84
C LEU A 32 -3.50 -6.51 3.28
N GLN A 33 -3.94 -6.02 4.44
CA GLN A 33 -5.29 -6.25 4.94
C GLN A 33 -6.33 -5.60 4.02
N ALA A 34 -6.16 -4.32 3.70
CA ALA A 34 -7.07 -3.59 2.81
C ALA A 34 -7.12 -4.21 1.40
N ASN A 35 -5.98 -4.65 0.88
CA ASN A 35 -5.90 -5.35 -0.41
C ASN A 35 -6.71 -6.66 -0.41
N ARG A 36 -6.62 -7.45 0.67
CA ARG A 36 -7.36 -8.70 0.83
C ARG A 36 -8.87 -8.47 0.91
N ASP A 37 -9.30 -7.45 1.64
CA ASP A 37 -10.72 -7.10 1.75
C ASP A 37 -11.27 -6.59 0.42
N ALA A 38 -10.49 -5.76 -0.30
CA ALA A 38 -10.84 -5.27 -1.63
C ALA A 38 -10.96 -6.39 -2.66
N VAL A 39 -9.98 -7.30 -2.73
CA VAL A 39 -10.02 -8.41 -3.69
C VAL A 39 -11.14 -9.40 -3.34
N ARG A 40 -11.46 -9.61 -2.05
CA ARG A 40 -12.57 -10.46 -1.62
C ARG A 40 -13.91 -9.90 -2.08
N TYR A 41 -14.12 -8.59 -1.91
CA TYR A 41 -15.32 -7.92 -2.42
C TYR A 41 -15.43 -8.03 -3.95
N LEU A 42 -14.33 -7.76 -4.65
CA LEU A 42 -14.27 -7.88 -6.10
C LEU A 42 -14.58 -9.31 -6.58
N ALA A 43 -13.97 -10.30 -5.93
CA ALA A 43 -14.16 -11.72 -6.25
C ALA A 43 -15.64 -12.11 -6.15
N GLY A 44 -16.32 -11.72 -5.07
CA GLY A 44 -17.73 -12.04 -4.85
C GLY A 44 -18.74 -11.23 -5.65
N LYS A 45 -18.29 -10.31 -6.52
CA LYS A 45 -19.16 -9.47 -7.36
C LYS A 45 -18.81 -9.49 -8.84
N SER A 46 -17.73 -10.16 -9.22
CA SER A 46 -17.19 -10.12 -10.57
C SER A 46 -17.66 -11.27 -11.46
N TRP A 47 -18.27 -12.33 -10.91
CA TRP A 47 -18.71 -13.46 -11.73
C TRP A 47 -19.96 -13.12 -12.55
N ASN A 48 -19.85 -13.25 -13.87
CA ASN A 48 -20.98 -13.13 -14.77
C ASN A 48 -21.48 -14.52 -15.20
N THR A 49 -22.66 -14.91 -14.73
CA THR A 49 -23.26 -16.23 -15.00
C THR A 49 -23.67 -16.42 -16.46
N THR A 50 -23.98 -15.34 -17.18
CA THR A 50 -24.34 -15.37 -18.60
C THR A 50 -23.13 -15.62 -19.49
N LEU A 51 -22.00 -14.97 -19.19
CA LEU A 51 -20.76 -15.08 -19.95
C LEU A 51 -19.83 -16.20 -19.45
N GLY A 52 -20.10 -16.76 -18.27
CA GLY A 52 -19.30 -17.83 -17.66
C GLY A 52 -17.87 -17.40 -17.29
N GLN A 53 -17.67 -16.11 -17.02
CA GLN A 53 -16.36 -15.53 -16.74
C GLN A 53 -16.46 -14.32 -15.81
N VAL A 54 -15.31 -13.95 -15.27
CA VAL A 54 -15.11 -12.74 -14.49
C VAL A 54 -15.22 -11.50 -15.38
N VAL A 55 -16.04 -10.54 -14.98
CA VAL A 55 -16.21 -9.25 -15.61
C VAL A 55 -16.10 -8.16 -14.56
N ILE A 56 -15.33 -7.12 -14.85
CA ILE A 56 -15.15 -5.97 -13.96
C ILE A 56 -15.67 -4.74 -14.69
N ASP A 57 -16.83 -4.25 -14.25
CA ASP A 57 -17.35 -2.97 -14.73
C ASP A 57 -16.68 -1.78 -13.99
N SER A 58 -16.93 -0.57 -14.50
CA SER A 58 -16.33 0.66 -13.95
C SER A 58 -16.80 0.98 -12.53
N GLY A 59 -18.04 0.65 -12.17
CA GLY A 59 -18.59 0.89 -10.83
C GLY A 59 -18.02 -0.09 -9.80
N LEU A 60 -17.91 -1.36 -10.17
CA LEU A 60 -17.26 -2.40 -9.38
C LEU A 60 -15.78 -2.06 -9.15
N SER A 61 -15.05 -1.68 -10.22
CA SER A 61 -13.66 -1.22 -10.11
C SER A 61 -13.54 -0.02 -9.17
N ALA A 62 -14.39 1.00 -9.31
CA ALA A 62 -14.37 2.19 -8.45
C ALA A 62 -14.64 1.83 -6.98
N THR A 63 -15.63 0.97 -6.71
CA THR A 63 -15.98 0.53 -5.36
C THR A 63 -14.86 -0.30 -4.74
N THR A 64 -14.24 -1.22 -5.51
CA THR A 64 -13.06 -1.98 -5.08
C THR A 64 -11.88 -1.07 -4.75
N LYS A 65 -11.64 -0.03 -5.56
CA LYS A 65 -10.58 0.95 -5.28
C LYS A 65 -10.87 1.74 -4.00
N ASN A 66 -12.11 2.16 -3.78
CA ASN A 66 -12.49 2.82 -2.53
C ASN A 66 -12.27 1.90 -1.33
N LEU A 67 -12.65 0.62 -1.43
CA LEU A 67 -12.45 -0.35 -0.38
C LEU A 67 -10.95 -0.59 -0.09
N ALA A 68 -10.11 -0.64 -1.12
CA ALA A 68 -8.67 -0.77 -0.97
C ALA A 68 -8.01 0.46 -0.29
N VAL A 69 -8.56 1.66 -0.48
CA VAL A 69 -7.97 2.91 0.04
C VAL A 69 -8.55 3.31 1.40
N TYR A 70 -9.85 3.15 1.60
CA TYR A 70 -10.58 3.66 2.76
C TYR A 70 -11.10 2.54 3.69
N GLY A 71 -11.00 1.27 3.29
CA GLY A 71 -11.59 0.16 4.04
C GLY A 71 -13.13 0.10 3.97
N VAL A 72 -13.76 0.99 3.19
CA VAL A 72 -15.20 1.07 2.97
C VAL A 72 -15.53 1.31 1.48
N PRO A 73 -16.71 0.92 0.99
CA PRO A 73 -17.05 1.03 -0.44
C PRO A 73 -17.27 2.48 -0.93
N VAL A 74 -17.21 3.47 -0.04
CA VAL A 74 -17.45 4.89 -0.34
C VAL A 74 -16.15 5.67 -0.13
N ALA A 75 -15.87 6.64 -1.00
CA ALA A 75 -14.69 7.48 -0.83
C ALA A 75 -14.77 8.32 0.46
N GLN A 76 -13.71 8.29 1.27
CA GLN A 76 -13.60 9.08 2.50
C GLN A 76 -12.23 9.79 2.55
N PRO A 77 -12.03 10.87 1.77
CA PRO A 77 -10.76 11.59 1.74
C PRO A 77 -10.33 12.04 3.15
N GLY A 78 -9.07 11.78 3.51
CA GLY A 78 -8.51 12.01 4.85
C GLY A 78 -8.64 10.83 5.81
N ASN A 79 -9.40 9.80 5.45
CA ASN A 79 -9.59 8.57 6.24
C ASN A 79 -9.01 7.35 5.50
N GLU A 80 -7.88 7.53 4.82
CA GLU A 80 -7.20 6.43 4.14
C GLU A 80 -6.60 5.43 5.14
N VAL A 81 -6.52 4.15 4.76
CA VAL A 81 -5.89 3.08 5.58
C VAL A 81 -4.40 3.34 5.83
N VAL A 82 -3.77 4.08 4.92
CA VAL A 82 -2.41 4.63 5.06
C VAL A 82 -2.44 6.08 4.56
N PRO A 83 -1.91 7.05 5.31
CA PRO A 83 -1.92 8.46 4.91
C PRO A 83 -1.30 8.70 3.53
N GLY A 84 -2.03 9.42 2.67
CA GLY A 84 -1.56 9.77 1.33
C GLY A 84 -1.68 8.65 0.28
N LEU A 85 -2.31 7.53 0.63
CA LEU A 85 -2.77 6.52 -0.33
C LEU A 85 -3.92 7.08 -1.17
N SER A 86 -3.99 6.71 -2.44
CA SER A 86 -5.05 7.17 -3.34
C SER A 86 -5.59 6.03 -4.21
N THR A 87 -6.75 6.22 -4.83
CA THR A 87 -7.32 5.24 -5.76
C THR A 87 -6.51 5.12 -7.06
N ALA A 88 -5.57 6.05 -7.31
CA ALA A 88 -4.61 5.97 -8.40
C ALA A 88 -3.49 4.95 -8.13
N ASP A 89 -3.18 4.70 -6.85
CA ASP A 89 -2.20 3.70 -6.41
C ASP A 89 -2.75 2.26 -6.49
N VAL A 90 -4.05 2.13 -6.77
CA VAL A 90 -4.75 0.84 -6.84
C VAL A 90 -5.08 0.47 -8.28
N THR A 91 -4.62 -0.70 -8.68
CA THR A 91 -4.97 -1.35 -9.94
C THR A 91 -5.87 -2.55 -9.68
N VAL A 92 -6.88 -2.71 -10.53
CA VAL A 92 -7.88 -3.77 -10.45
C VAL A 92 -7.97 -4.40 -11.83
N GLY A 93 -7.91 -5.73 -11.89
CA GLY A 93 -7.91 -6.45 -13.15
C GLY A 93 -8.32 -7.91 -13.01
N THR A 94 -8.32 -8.61 -14.14
CA THR A 94 -8.57 -10.05 -14.22
C THR A 94 -7.28 -10.80 -14.51
N VAL A 95 -7.20 -12.05 -14.04
CA VAL A 95 -6.13 -12.99 -14.37
C VAL A 95 -6.79 -14.20 -15.04
N GLY A 96 -6.73 -14.22 -16.37
CA GLY A 96 -7.53 -15.14 -17.18
C GLY A 96 -9.03 -14.85 -17.05
N THR A 97 -9.86 -15.90 -17.15
CA THR A 97 -11.33 -15.79 -17.17
C THR A 97 -11.99 -16.03 -15.80
N GLN A 98 -11.25 -16.55 -14.82
CA GLN A 98 -11.81 -17.04 -13.55
C GLN A 98 -11.26 -16.35 -12.31
N HIS A 99 -10.22 -15.52 -12.45
CA HIS A 99 -9.59 -14.88 -11.30
C HIS A 99 -9.59 -13.36 -11.45
N VAL A 100 -9.67 -12.68 -10.31
CA VAL A 100 -9.50 -11.25 -10.16
C VAL A 100 -8.23 -10.94 -9.40
N GLN A 101 -7.63 -9.79 -9.69
CA GLN A 101 -6.44 -9.29 -9.02
C GLN A 101 -6.67 -7.85 -8.58
N VAL A 102 -6.22 -7.54 -7.37
CA VAL A 102 -6.06 -6.17 -6.88
C VAL A 102 -4.60 -5.98 -6.51
N SER A 103 -3.98 -4.90 -6.98
CA SER A 103 -2.63 -4.52 -6.61
C SER A 103 -2.61 -3.08 -6.13
N ILE A 104 -2.02 -2.85 -4.95
CA ILE A 104 -1.78 -1.53 -4.37
C ILE A 104 -0.29 -1.26 -4.44
N ASN A 105 0.11 -0.15 -5.04
CA ASN A 105 1.50 0.29 -5.12
C ASN A 105 1.66 1.64 -4.40
N TYR A 106 2.06 1.60 -3.13
CA TYR A 106 2.17 2.79 -2.30
C TYR A 106 3.65 3.15 -2.07
N VAL A 107 4.03 4.38 -2.39
CA VAL A 107 5.38 4.88 -2.08
C VAL A 107 5.44 5.34 -0.64
N PHE A 108 6.21 4.63 0.20
CA PHE A 108 6.42 5.01 1.59
C PHE A 108 7.03 6.41 1.70
N ARG A 109 6.44 7.25 2.57
CA ARG A 109 6.87 8.63 2.82
C ARG A 109 7.45 8.72 4.22
N PRO A 110 8.79 8.70 4.40
CA PRO A 110 9.44 8.84 5.70
C PRO A 110 9.11 10.18 6.35
N VAL A 111 9.02 10.21 7.68
CA VAL A 111 8.82 11.46 8.44
C VAL A 111 10.13 12.21 8.62
N ILE A 112 11.25 11.49 8.64
CA ILE A 112 12.60 12.05 8.83
C ILE A 112 13.23 12.73 7.61
N GLY A 113 12.48 12.86 6.51
CA GLY A 113 12.97 13.38 5.25
C GLY A 113 13.05 12.33 4.15
N THR A 114 13.16 12.80 2.91
CA THR A 114 13.05 11.94 1.71
C THR A 114 14.33 11.18 1.38
N GLY A 115 15.44 11.47 2.06
CA GLY A 115 16.71 10.80 1.86
C GLY A 115 17.74 11.16 2.94
N LEU A 116 18.75 10.30 3.09
CA LEU A 116 19.94 10.64 3.86
C LEU A 116 20.89 11.46 2.96
N PRO A 117 21.36 12.63 3.41
CA PRO A 117 22.38 13.37 2.67
C PRO A 117 23.60 12.49 2.46
N ALA A 118 24.09 12.43 1.22
CA ALA A 118 25.34 11.74 0.96
C ALA A 118 26.52 12.56 1.48
N LEU A 119 27.45 11.89 2.15
CA LEU A 119 28.73 12.49 2.50
C LEU A 119 29.65 12.58 1.27
N ILE A 120 29.49 11.64 0.32
CA ILE A 120 30.12 11.59 -1.00
C ILE A 120 29.11 10.93 -1.97
N GLY A 121 28.87 11.52 -3.14
CA GLY A 121 27.97 10.97 -4.17
C GLY A 121 26.50 11.37 -4.00
N ASP A 122 25.58 10.51 -4.46
CA ASP A 122 24.15 10.77 -4.47
C ASP A 122 23.47 10.41 -3.15
N ALA A 123 22.48 11.22 -2.75
CA ALA A 123 21.68 10.99 -1.54
C ALA A 123 21.00 9.62 -1.56
N ILE A 124 20.91 8.97 -0.40
CA ILE A 124 20.26 7.67 -0.28
C ILE A 124 18.76 7.90 -0.12
N PRO A 125 17.90 7.49 -1.07
CA PRO A 125 16.47 7.65 -0.94
C PRO A 125 15.94 6.79 0.21
N LEU A 126 15.01 7.36 0.98
CA LEU A 126 14.33 6.66 2.07
C LEU A 126 12.89 6.28 1.69
N ASN A 127 12.43 6.66 0.49
CA ASN A 127 11.14 6.26 -0.05
C ASN A 127 11.25 4.90 -0.74
N PHE A 128 10.44 3.94 -0.31
CA PHE A 128 10.42 2.59 -0.87
C PHE A 128 9.00 2.25 -1.33
N PRO A 129 8.83 1.62 -2.51
CA PRO A 129 7.53 1.14 -2.94
C PRO A 129 7.10 -0.06 -2.10
N LEU A 130 5.91 0.02 -1.53
CA LEU A 130 5.22 -1.04 -0.82
C LEU A 130 4.13 -1.59 -1.74
N VAL A 131 4.32 -2.82 -2.23
CA VAL A 131 3.41 -3.45 -3.17
C VAL A 131 2.63 -4.57 -2.49
N ALA A 132 1.32 -4.41 -2.38
CA ALA A 132 0.40 -5.44 -1.88
C ALA A 132 -0.45 -5.96 -3.05
N THR A 133 -0.29 -7.23 -3.40
CA THR A 133 -1.03 -7.86 -4.51
C THR A 133 -1.66 -9.16 -4.06
N SER A 134 -2.94 -9.33 -4.38
CA SER A 134 -3.68 -10.57 -4.13
C SER A 134 -4.50 -10.95 -5.36
N VAL A 135 -4.61 -12.26 -5.58
CA VAL A 135 -5.44 -12.86 -6.63
C VAL A 135 -6.46 -13.77 -5.95
N MET A 136 -7.72 -13.70 -6.38
CA MET A 136 -8.78 -14.59 -5.90
C MET A 136 -9.63 -15.08 -7.06
N ARG A 137 -10.23 -16.26 -6.89
CA ARG A 137 -11.21 -16.78 -7.86
C ARG A 137 -12.50 -15.98 -7.76
N GLY A 138 -13.04 -15.55 -8.90
CA GLY A 138 -14.36 -14.93 -8.97
C GLY A 138 -15.46 -15.93 -8.64
N LEU A 139 -16.46 -15.48 -7.88
CA LEU A 139 -17.58 -16.29 -7.38
C LEU A 139 -18.92 -15.64 -7.74
#